data_AF-A0A8T1UII8-F1
#
_entry.id   AF-A0A8T1UII8-F1
#
_cell.length_a   1.000
_cell.length_b   1.000
_cell.length_c   1.000
_cell.angle_alpha   90.00
_cell.angle_beta   90.00
_cell.angle_gamma   90.00
#
_symmetry.space_group_name_H-M   'P 1'
#
loop_
_entity.id
_entity.type
_entity.pdbx_description
1 polymer ?
#
loop_
_entity_poly.entity_id
_entity_poly.type
_entity_poly.pdbx_seq_one_letter_code
_entity_poly.pdbx_strand_id
1 'polypeptide(L)'
;MPSSPLLAESRALIDSLGYVDTEYNSPASQQQVQAQIRAEMATFSPPQDKYLAYLPSYSPTFGGRARLQTEFKRVAANVPLDAIDMNRYQVKEPTGKHGKSREAWEDAVKQLQLLAKNAAIKRACAQQERPQKKVKTA
;
A
#
# COMPACT_ATOMS: atom_id res chain seq x y z
N MET A 1 25.24 5.77 12.82
CA MET A 1 24.75 5.07 11.61
C MET A 1 25.89 4.29 11.02
N PRO A 2 25.75 2.99 10.70
CA PRO A 2 26.77 2.27 9.96
C PRO A 2 26.96 2.95 8.59
N SER A 3 28.17 3.43 8.32
CA SER A 3 28.55 4.01 7.04
C SER A 3 29.20 2.93 6.19
N SER A 4 28.93 2.91 4.88
CA SER A 4 29.58 1.95 3.97
C SER A 4 31.09 2.20 3.96
N PRO A 5 31.94 1.16 4.08
CA PRO A 5 33.40 1.32 4.07
C PRO A 5 33.90 1.96 2.76
N LEU A 6 33.24 1.67 1.62
CA LEU A 6 33.60 2.27 0.33
C LEU A 6 33.40 3.79 0.32
N LEU A 7 32.33 4.27 0.98
CA LEU A 7 32.07 5.69 1.15
C LEU A 7 33.07 6.35 2.10
N ALA A 8 33.58 5.61 3.09
CA ALA A 8 34.56 6.15 4.03
C ALA A 8 35.94 6.38 3.37
N GLU A 9 36.36 5.46 2.51
CA GLU A 9 37.64 5.56 1.77
C GLU A 9 37.61 6.65 0.69
N SER A 10 36.49 6.79 -0.03
CA SER A 10 36.41 7.72 -1.17
C SER A 10 36.05 9.15 -0.80
N ARG A 11 35.61 9.42 0.43
CA ARG A 11 35.07 10.74 0.83
C ARG A 11 36.09 11.87 0.75
N ALA A 12 37.39 11.58 0.90
CA ALA A 12 38.45 12.56 0.77
C ALA A 12 38.86 12.84 -0.70
N LEU A 13 38.44 11.98 -1.63
CA LEU A 13 38.85 12.02 -3.04
C LEU A 13 37.78 12.60 -3.97
N ILE A 14 36.52 12.64 -3.54
CA ILE A 14 35.39 13.08 -4.36
C ILE A 14 35.00 14.49 -3.93
N ASP A 15 35.31 15.47 -4.76
CA ASP A 15 34.84 16.85 -4.60
C ASP A 15 33.48 17.03 -5.29
N SER A 16 32.54 17.65 -4.58
CA SER A 16 31.23 18.04 -5.11
C SER A 16 30.70 19.22 -4.30
N LEU A 17 30.84 20.43 -4.81
CA LEU A 17 30.58 21.66 -4.07
C LEU A 17 29.22 22.23 -4.45
N GLY A 18 28.13 21.71 -3.87
CA GLY A 18 26.78 22.12 -4.24
C GLY A 18 26.46 23.63 -4.10
N TYR A 19 27.26 24.39 -3.34
CA TYR A 19 27.14 25.85 -3.24
C TYR A 19 27.93 26.62 -4.31
N VAL A 20 28.95 25.99 -4.89
CA VAL A 20 29.82 26.59 -5.93
C VAL A 20 29.33 26.15 -7.31
N ASP A 21 29.05 24.86 -7.47
CA ASP A 21 28.68 24.17 -8.71
C ASP A 21 27.19 24.37 -9.08
N THR A 22 26.74 25.62 -9.12
CA THR A 22 25.32 25.98 -9.31
C THR A 22 24.80 25.69 -10.73
N GLU A 23 25.69 25.59 -11.72
CA GLU A 23 25.40 25.34 -13.12
C GLU A 23 24.79 23.94 -13.39
N TYR A 24 25.00 22.99 -12.48
CA TYR A 24 24.48 21.62 -12.60
C TYR A 24 23.12 21.42 -11.92
N ASN A 25 22.53 22.46 -11.33
CA ASN A 25 21.22 22.39 -10.68
C ASN A 25 20.03 22.40 -11.67
N SER A 26 20.30 22.34 -12.98
CA SER A 26 19.25 22.29 -14.00
C SER A 26 18.55 20.92 -14.00
N PRO A 27 17.22 20.86 -14.19
CA PRO A 27 16.49 19.58 -14.28
C PRO A 27 16.98 18.68 -15.43
N ALA A 28 17.43 19.27 -16.54
CA ALA A 28 17.95 18.54 -17.69
C ALA A 28 19.25 17.80 -17.35
N SER A 29 20.18 18.48 -16.66
CA SER A 29 21.43 17.88 -16.18
C SER A 29 21.16 16.73 -15.21
N GLN A 30 20.21 16.90 -14.28
CA GLN A 30 19.81 15.83 -13.35
C GLN A 30 19.26 14.61 -14.09
N GLN A 31 18.39 14.81 -15.09
CA GLN A 31 17.84 13.70 -15.88
C GLN A 31 18.93 12.93 -16.63
N GLN A 32 19.88 13.64 -17.23
CA GLN A 32 21.01 13.02 -17.94
C GLN A 32 21.87 12.19 -16.98
N VAL A 33 22.25 12.74 -15.83
CA VAL A 33 23.05 12.03 -14.82
C VAL A 33 22.29 10.81 -14.28
N GLN A 34 20.99 10.95 -14.00
CA GLN A 34 20.15 9.82 -13.56
C GLN A 34 20.04 8.72 -14.62
N ALA A 35 20.06 9.06 -15.90
CA ALA A 35 20.08 8.07 -16.98
C ALA A 35 21.41 7.30 -17.02
N GLN A 36 22.54 7.99 -16.85
CA GLN A 36 23.86 7.37 -16.78
C GLN A 36 23.99 6.44 -15.57
N ILE A 37 23.54 6.89 -14.39
CA ILE A 37 23.51 6.07 -13.16
C ILE A 37 22.70 4.79 -13.41
N ARG A 38 21.52 4.90 -14.03
CA ARG A 38 20.69 3.74 -14.34
C ARG A 38 21.35 2.76 -15.32
N ALA A 39 22.08 3.27 -16.32
CA ALA A 39 22.82 2.43 -17.27
C ALA A 39 23.93 1.63 -16.57
N GLU A 40 24.69 2.28 -15.69
CA GLU A 40 25.73 1.63 -14.89
C GLU A 40 25.13 0.62 -13.91
N MET A 41 24.04 0.97 -13.21
CA MET A 41 23.33 0.05 -12.33
C MET A 41 22.78 -1.19 -13.03
N ALA A 42 22.48 -1.11 -14.33
CA ALA A 42 22.02 -2.25 -15.11
C ALA A 42 23.16 -3.23 -15.46
N THR A 43 24.40 -2.74 -15.49
CA THR A 43 25.59 -3.52 -15.88
C THR A 43 26.35 -4.02 -14.66
N PHE A 44 26.36 -3.24 -13.57
CA PHE A 44 27.09 -3.57 -12.35
C PHE A 44 26.43 -4.71 -11.57
N SER A 45 27.21 -5.77 -11.31
CA SER A 45 26.83 -6.88 -10.44
C SER A 45 27.69 -6.86 -9.16
N PRO A 46 27.11 -6.59 -7.97
CA PRO A 46 27.87 -6.48 -6.75
C PRO A 46 28.47 -7.83 -6.30
N PRO A 47 29.65 -7.84 -5.64
CA PRO A 47 30.20 -9.05 -5.03
C PRO A 47 29.27 -9.63 -3.94
N GLN A 48 28.98 -10.93 -4.01
CA GLN A 48 27.96 -11.59 -3.19
C GLN A 48 28.24 -11.54 -1.68
N ASP A 49 29.50 -11.70 -1.25
CA ASP A 49 29.80 -11.95 0.16
C ASP A 49 30.02 -10.70 1.02
N LYS A 50 30.39 -9.57 0.41
CA LYS A 50 30.90 -8.40 1.16
C LYS A 50 30.15 -7.10 0.91
N TYR A 51 29.41 -7.01 -0.20
CA TYR A 51 28.80 -5.74 -0.61
C TYR A 51 27.79 -5.19 0.40
N LEU A 52 27.07 -6.07 1.12
CA LEU A 52 26.05 -5.68 2.11
C LEU A 52 26.46 -5.99 3.56
N ALA A 53 27.70 -6.42 3.82
CA ALA A 53 28.13 -6.89 5.14
C ALA A 53 28.13 -5.79 6.22
N TYR A 54 28.21 -4.52 5.81
CA TYR A 54 28.15 -3.38 6.74
C TYR A 54 26.72 -3.05 7.20
N LEU A 55 25.70 -3.57 6.51
CA LEU A 55 24.32 -3.39 6.92
C LEU A 55 24.00 -4.34 8.08
N PRO A 56 23.31 -3.85 9.13
CA PRO A 56 22.88 -4.73 10.21
C PRO A 56 21.88 -5.76 9.66
N SER A 57 21.96 -7.00 10.13
CA SER A 57 20.95 -8.01 9.81
C SER A 57 19.60 -7.54 10.33
N TYR A 58 18.65 -7.30 9.43
CA TYR A 58 17.29 -6.94 9.82
C TYR A 58 16.43 -8.19 9.89
N SER A 59 15.91 -8.49 11.08
CA SER A 59 14.83 -9.45 11.28
C SER A 59 13.68 -8.72 11.98
N PRO A 60 12.47 -8.66 11.38
CA PRO A 60 11.37 -7.93 11.97
C PRO A 60 10.97 -8.55 13.31
N THR A 61 11.00 -7.76 14.37
CA THR A 61 10.52 -8.17 15.69
C THR A 61 9.09 -7.67 15.89
N PHE A 62 8.15 -8.60 16.16
CA PHE A 62 6.73 -8.26 16.23
C PHE A 62 6.22 -7.99 17.64
N GLY A 63 7.09 -7.92 18.65
CA GLY A 63 6.73 -7.53 20.03
C GLY A 63 5.52 -8.30 20.60
N GLY A 64 5.44 -9.62 20.40
CA GLY A 64 4.33 -10.46 20.86
C GLY A 64 3.03 -10.33 20.06
N ARG A 65 2.98 -9.52 19.00
CA ARG A 65 1.80 -9.34 18.15
C ARG A 65 1.62 -10.53 17.22
N ALA A 66 0.92 -11.55 17.69
CA ALA A 66 0.67 -12.79 16.95
C ALA A 66 0.07 -12.56 15.56
N ARG A 67 -0.86 -11.59 15.41
CA ARG A 67 -1.45 -11.28 14.10
C ARG A 67 -0.40 -10.83 13.08
N LEU A 68 0.53 -9.96 13.47
CA LEU A 68 1.58 -9.50 12.55
C LEU A 68 2.56 -10.62 12.19
N GLN A 69 2.85 -11.53 13.12
CA GLN A 69 3.66 -12.71 12.84
C GLN A 69 2.99 -13.64 11.82
N THR A 70 1.68 -13.86 11.97
CA THR A 70 0.90 -14.67 11.01
C THR A 70 0.89 -14.01 9.63
N GLU A 71 0.64 -12.70 9.56
CA GLU A 71 0.67 -11.97 8.29
C GLU A 71 2.05 -11.98 7.64
N PHE A 72 3.12 -11.82 8.42
CA PHE A 72 4.48 -11.91 7.91
C PHE A 72 4.78 -13.29 7.33
N LYS A 73 4.35 -14.37 7.99
CA LYS A 73 4.45 -15.74 7.46
C LYS A 73 3.65 -15.93 6.18
N ARG A 74 2.43 -15.39 6.12
CA ARG A 74 1.57 -15.44 4.92
C ARG A 74 2.24 -14.74 3.73
N VAL A 75 2.77 -13.54 3.95
CA VAL A 75 3.48 -12.76 2.92
C VAL A 75 4.75 -13.47 2.47
N ALA A 76 5.55 -14.00 3.40
CA ALA A 76 6.75 -14.78 3.08
C ALA A 76 6.43 -16.03 2.24
N ALA A 77 5.25 -16.63 2.45
CA ALA A 77 4.75 -17.77 1.68
C ALA A 77 4.06 -17.36 0.36
N ASN A 78 4.02 -16.07 -0.01
CA ASN A 78 3.31 -15.54 -1.18
C ASN A 78 1.83 -15.94 -1.26
N VAL A 79 1.18 -16.15 -0.10
CA VAL A 79 -0.23 -16.54 -0.06
C VAL A 79 -1.08 -15.26 -0.18
N PRO A 80 -1.97 -15.15 -1.19
CA PRO A 80 -2.85 -13.99 -1.32
C PRO A 80 -3.84 -13.89 -0.14
N LEU A 81 -4.41 -12.70 0.07
CA LEU A 81 -5.47 -12.52 1.06
C LEU A 81 -6.76 -13.18 0.59
N ASP A 82 -7.54 -13.70 1.53
CA ASP A 82 -8.89 -14.18 1.27
C ASP A 82 -9.76 -13.01 0.80
N ALA A 83 -10.54 -13.26 -0.24
CA ALA A 83 -11.50 -12.27 -0.73
C ALA A 83 -12.55 -12.00 0.35
N ILE A 84 -13.00 -10.74 0.43
CA ILE A 84 -14.12 -10.37 1.29
C ILE A 84 -15.35 -11.13 0.79
N ASP A 85 -15.97 -11.92 1.67
CA ASP A 85 -17.18 -12.66 1.32
C ASP A 85 -18.36 -11.71 1.11
N MET A 86 -18.69 -11.47 -0.15
CA MET A 86 -19.82 -10.65 -0.57
C MET A 86 -21.16 -11.37 -0.41
N ASN A 87 -21.17 -12.70 -0.23
CA ASN A 87 -22.42 -13.45 -0.04
C ASN A 87 -23.11 -13.09 1.27
N ARG A 88 -22.35 -12.64 2.27
CA ARG A 88 -22.91 -12.11 3.54
C ARG A 88 -23.90 -10.97 3.34
N TYR A 89 -23.72 -10.18 2.29
CA TYR A 89 -24.57 -9.02 2.00
C TYR A 89 -25.69 -9.33 1.02
N GLN A 90 -25.77 -10.55 0.50
CA GLN A 90 -26.86 -10.99 -0.35
C GLN A 90 -27.98 -11.56 0.53
N VAL A 91 -29.14 -10.91 0.54
CA VAL A 91 -30.33 -11.53 1.13
C VAL A 91 -30.81 -12.60 0.15
N LYS A 92 -30.85 -13.84 0.63
CA LYS A 92 -31.48 -14.96 -0.07
C LYS A 92 -32.80 -15.28 0.59
N GLU A 93 -33.80 -15.60 -0.22
CA GLU A 93 -35.08 -16.07 0.29
C GLU A 93 -34.89 -17.41 1.02
N PRO A 94 -35.39 -17.57 2.26
CA PRO A 94 -35.30 -18.82 2.99
C PRO A 94 -35.98 -19.95 2.20
N THR A 95 -35.19 -20.83 1.57
CA THR A 95 -35.69 -21.92 0.72
C THR A 95 -35.63 -23.27 1.47
N GLY A 96 -36.48 -24.22 1.09
CA GLY A 96 -36.45 -25.59 1.62
C GLY A 96 -36.91 -25.68 3.08
N LYS A 97 -36.10 -26.31 3.96
CA LYS A 97 -36.46 -26.48 5.39
C LYS A 97 -36.55 -25.15 6.14
N HIS A 98 -35.75 -24.16 5.75
CA HIS A 98 -35.77 -22.82 6.36
C HIS A 98 -36.97 -21.99 5.92
N GLY A 99 -37.54 -22.24 4.74
CA GLY A 99 -38.77 -21.58 4.28
C GLY A 99 -40.02 -21.94 5.09
N LYS A 100 -39.97 -23.05 5.85
CA LYS A 100 -41.05 -23.45 6.77
C LYS A 100 -40.87 -22.89 8.18
N SER A 101 -39.72 -22.30 8.49
CA SER A 101 -39.44 -21.72 9.81
C SER A 101 -39.77 -20.24 9.82
N ARG A 102 -40.65 -19.82 10.74
CA ARG A 102 -41.00 -18.41 10.93
C ARG A 102 -39.79 -17.55 11.30
N GLU A 103 -38.90 -18.07 12.14
CA GLU A 103 -37.71 -17.35 12.62
C GLU A 103 -36.77 -16.99 11.46
N ALA A 104 -36.59 -17.90 10.51
CA ALA A 104 -35.76 -17.66 9.33
C ALA A 104 -36.30 -16.55 8.42
N TRP A 105 -37.63 -16.42 8.33
CA TRP A 105 -38.28 -15.31 7.61
C TRP A 105 -38.13 -13.99 8.35
N GLU A 106 -38.29 -14.00 9.68
CA GLU A 106 -38.10 -12.79 10.49
C GLU A 106 -36.67 -12.25 10.38
N ASP A 107 -35.68 -13.12 10.39
CA ASP A 107 -34.28 -12.71 10.23
C ASP A 107 -33.95 -12.24 8.81
N ALA A 108 -34.52 -12.87 7.77
CA ALA A 108 -34.38 -12.38 6.40
C ALA A 108 -34.99 -10.98 6.22
N VAL A 109 -36.16 -10.71 6.84
CA VAL A 109 -36.79 -9.38 6.83
C VAL A 109 -35.93 -8.35 7.56
N LYS A 110 -35.37 -8.68 8.74
CA LYS A 110 -34.47 -7.77 9.46
C LYS A 110 -33.23 -7.43 8.62
N GLN A 111 -32.64 -8.42 7.95
CA GLN A 111 -31.50 -8.21 7.05
C GLN A 111 -31.86 -7.31 5.86
N LEU A 112 -33.01 -7.52 5.22
CA LEU A 112 -33.50 -6.66 4.14
C LEU A 112 -33.69 -5.22 4.59
N GLN A 113 -34.31 -5.01 5.75
CA GLN A 113 -34.50 -3.67 6.31
C GLN A 113 -33.16 -2.97 6.56
N LEU A 114 -32.16 -3.68 7.07
CA LEU A 114 -30.82 -3.14 7.28
C LEU A 114 -30.15 -2.73 5.97
N LEU A 115 -30.25 -3.56 4.92
CA LEU A 115 -29.70 -3.24 3.61
C LEU A 115 -30.40 -2.05 2.96
N ALA A 116 -31.72 -1.95 3.06
CA ALA A 116 -32.48 -0.83 2.55
C ALA A 116 -32.08 0.50 3.23
N LYS A 117 -31.91 0.48 4.55
CA LYS A 117 -31.38 1.62 5.32
C LYS A 117 -29.98 2.00 4.87
N ASN A 118 -29.07 1.03 4.73
CA ASN A 118 -27.71 1.27 4.25
C ASN A 118 -27.69 1.89 2.84
N ALA A 119 -28.58 1.44 1.94
CA ALA A 119 -28.71 2.01 0.60
C ALA A 119 -29.22 3.46 0.64
N ALA A 120 -30.17 3.79 1.52
CA ALA A 120 -30.65 5.16 1.71
C ALA A 120 -29.53 6.09 2.20
N ILE A 121 -28.75 5.67 3.20
CA ILE A 121 -27.59 6.44 3.71
C ILE A 121 -26.58 6.68 2.59
N LYS A 122 -26.21 5.64 1.83
CA LYS A 122 -25.27 5.77 0.70
C LYS A 122 -25.76 6.79 -0.33
N ARG A 123 -27.06 6.77 -0.67
CA ARG A 123 -27.67 7.75 -1.59
C ARG A 123 -27.62 9.17 -1.04
N ALA A 124 -27.90 9.36 0.26
CA ALA A 124 -27.84 10.66 0.91
C ALA A 124 -26.41 11.24 0.94
N CYS A 125 -25.42 10.42 1.32
CA CYS A 125 -24.01 10.84 1.31
C CYS A 125 -23.54 11.23 -0.11
N ALA A 126 -23.89 10.44 -1.12
CA ALA A 126 -23.53 10.74 -2.51
C ALA A 126 -24.14 12.06 -3.06
N GLN A 127 -25.27 12.52 -2.51
CA GLN A 127 -25.88 13.79 -2.88
C GLN A 127 -25.16 14.98 -2.23
N GLN A 128 -24.61 14.81 -1.03
CA GLN A 128 -23.86 15.86 -0.32
C GLN A 128 -22.50 16.13 -0.93
N GLU A 129 -21.86 15.12 -1.52
CA GLU A 129 -20.55 15.25 -2.18
C GLU A 129 -20.61 15.90 -3.57
N ARG A 130 -21.81 16.21 -4.10
CA ARG A 130 -21.92 16.96 -5.36
C ARG A 130 -21.46 18.40 -5.11
N PRO A 131 -20.37 18.87 -5.75
CA PRO A 131 -19.92 20.23 -5.56
C PRO A 131 -21.04 21.17 -6.02
N GLN A 132 -21.46 22.06 -5.13
CA GLN A 132 -22.38 23.14 -5.48
C GLN A 132 -21.65 24.01 -6.52
N LYS A 133 -21.94 23.75 -7.80
CA LYS A 133 -21.56 24.67 -8.89
C LYS A 133 -22.25 25.99 -8.57
N LYS A 134 -21.51 26.91 -7.94
CA LYS A 134 -21.95 28.29 -7.75
C LYS A 134 -22.24 28.85 -9.13
N VAL A 135 -23.52 28.97 -9.45
CA VAL A 135 -23.99 29.73 -10.61
C VAL A 135 -23.66 31.19 -10.30
N LYS A 136 -22.59 31.71 -10.90
CA LYS A 136 -22.38 33.16 -11.01
C LYS A 136 -23.26 33.63 -12.16
N THR A 137 -24.39 34.25 -11.82
CA THR A 137 -25.15 35.08 -12.77
C THR A 137 -24.48 36.45 -12.84
N ALA A 138 -24.34 36.94 -14.07
CA ALA A 138 -23.69 38.19 -14.47
C ALA A 138 -24.38 39.45 -13.96
#